data_AF-A0A7C8ZLZ5-F1
#
_entry.id   AF-A0A7C8ZLZ5-F1
#
_cell.length_a   1.000
_cell.length_b   1.000
_cell.length_c   1.000
_cell.angle_alpha   90.00
_cell.angle_beta   90.00
_cell.angle_gamma   90.00
#
_symmetry.space_group_name_H-M   'P 1'
#
loop_
_entity.id
_entity.type
_entity.pdbx_description
1 polymer ?
#
loop_
_entity_poly.entity_id
_entity_poly.type
_entity_poly.pdbx_seq_one_letter_code
_entity_poly.pdbx_strand_id
1 'polypeptide(L)'
;MPLKPCFLFSVALFFLLNTKSFNEAKLSGTSPAKAPAPAPPTPPLAPAPPTPPPPPPSSKVCVGPCWERCHDIKAKNIRPCMVLCTRCCMRCNYVIPPACKTWTTVTIEGYTYQCP
;
A
#
# COMPACT_ATOMS: atom_id res chain seq x y z
N MET A 1 -15.60 -10.41 -50.53
CA MET A 1 -15.54 -11.76 -51.13
C MET A 1 -16.33 -12.71 -50.23
N PRO A 2 -17.53 -13.18 -50.63
CA PRO A 2 -18.38 -14.03 -49.81
C PRO A 2 -17.98 -15.51 -49.92
N LEU A 3 -17.73 -16.17 -48.77
CA LEU A 3 -17.43 -17.61 -48.70
C LEU A 3 -18.69 -18.44 -48.36
N LYS A 4 -18.73 -19.63 -48.97
CA LYS A 4 -19.88 -20.49 -49.26
C LYS A 4 -20.50 -21.23 -48.05
N PRO A 5 -21.83 -21.50 -48.08
CA PRO A 5 -22.58 -22.24 -47.07
C PRO A 5 -22.70 -23.74 -47.41
N CYS A 6 -21.58 -24.48 -47.49
CA CYS A 6 -21.61 -25.93 -47.82
C CYS A 6 -21.14 -26.87 -46.70
N PHE A 7 -20.58 -26.37 -45.59
CA PHE A 7 -19.94 -27.25 -44.60
C PHE A 7 -20.80 -27.65 -43.40
N LEU A 8 -22.05 -27.17 -43.33
CA LEU A 8 -22.95 -27.45 -42.20
C LEU A 8 -23.67 -28.80 -42.28
N PHE A 9 -23.54 -29.55 -43.37
CA PHE A 9 -24.31 -30.79 -43.58
C PHE A 9 -23.56 -32.10 -43.25
N SER A 10 -22.23 -32.10 -43.09
CA SER A 10 -21.47 -33.34 -42.86
C SER A 10 -21.31 -33.75 -41.38
N VAL A 11 -21.44 -32.82 -40.44
CA VAL A 11 -21.14 -33.11 -39.02
C VAL A 11 -22.28 -33.85 -38.32
N ALA A 12 -23.54 -33.65 -38.76
CA ALA A 12 -24.71 -34.30 -38.18
C ALA A 12 -24.82 -35.80 -38.51
N LEU A 13 -24.20 -36.26 -39.60
CA LEU A 13 -24.29 -37.66 -40.05
C LEU A 13 -23.34 -38.60 -39.29
N PHE A 14 -22.25 -38.08 -38.71
CA PHE A 14 -21.30 -38.91 -37.95
C PHE A 14 -21.82 -39.31 -36.55
N PHE A 15 -22.77 -38.55 -35.99
CA PHE A 15 -23.29 -38.81 -34.64
C PHE A 15 -24.34 -39.94 -34.55
N LEU A 16 -24.81 -40.48 -35.68
CA LEU A 16 -25.98 -41.38 -35.68
C LEU A 16 -25.71 -42.86 -36.02
N LEU A 17 -24.49 -43.25 -36.40
CA LEU A 17 -24.32 -44.52 -37.11
C LEU A 17 -23.63 -45.68 -36.40
N ASN A 18 -23.00 -45.53 -35.22
CA ASN A 18 -22.29 -46.68 -34.64
C ASN A 18 -22.43 -46.81 -33.12
N THR A 19 -23.68 -46.76 -32.65
CA THR A 19 -24.13 -47.44 -31.44
C THR A 19 -24.39 -48.91 -31.77
N LYS A 20 -23.47 -49.82 -31.40
CA LYS A 20 -23.61 -51.29 -31.23
C LYS A 20 -22.18 -51.86 -31.18
N SER A 21 -21.77 -52.83 -30.38
CA SER A 21 -22.46 -53.76 -29.48
C SER A 21 -21.38 -54.47 -28.64
N PHE A 22 -21.77 -54.89 -27.44
CA PHE A 22 -21.37 -56.11 -26.74
C PHE A 22 -19.89 -56.54 -26.60
N ASN A 23 -19.39 -56.34 -25.37
CA ASN A 23 -19.01 -57.37 -24.37
C ASN A 23 -17.89 -58.42 -24.64
N GLU A 24 -17.07 -58.55 -23.57
CA GLU A 24 -16.20 -59.66 -23.14
C GLU A 24 -14.80 -59.85 -23.77
N ALA A 25 -13.74 -59.57 -22.98
CA ALA A 25 -12.86 -60.58 -22.37
C ALA A 25 -11.53 -59.99 -21.80
N LYS A 26 -11.38 -60.08 -20.47
CA LYS A 26 -10.20 -60.53 -19.70
C LYS A 26 -8.77 -60.16 -20.18
N LEU A 27 -8.01 -59.43 -19.35
CA LEU A 27 -6.91 -59.94 -18.48
C LEU A 27 -6.02 -58.81 -17.92
N SER A 28 -5.54 -59.09 -16.70
CA SER A 28 -4.72 -58.28 -15.80
C SER A 28 -3.55 -57.52 -16.44
N GLY A 29 -3.35 -56.28 -15.98
CA GLY A 29 -2.15 -55.51 -16.29
C GLY A 29 -2.02 -54.27 -15.41
N THR A 30 -1.31 -54.44 -14.29
CA THR A 30 -0.48 -53.44 -13.60
C THR A 30 -1.04 -52.02 -13.42
N SER A 31 -1.41 -51.69 -12.19
CA SER A 31 -1.74 -50.33 -11.74
C SER A 31 -0.58 -49.36 -12.01
N PRO A 32 -0.75 -48.32 -12.86
CA PRO A 32 0.16 -47.21 -12.91
C PRO A 32 -0.19 -46.28 -11.73
N ALA A 33 0.82 -45.94 -10.93
CA ALA A 33 0.69 -45.00 -9.83
C ALA A 33 0.00 -43.72 -10.29
N LYS A 34 -1.08 -43.36 -9.61
CA LYS A 34 -1.80 -42.09 -9.78
C LYS A 34 -0.79 -40.96 -9.68
N ALA A 35 -0.53 -40.28 -10.81
CA ALA A 35 0.24 -39.05 -10.78
C ALA A 35 -0.47 -38.05 -9.83
N PRO A 36 0.24 -37.40 -8.91
CA PRO A 36 -0.36 -36.41 -8.03
C PRO A 36 -1.04 -35.33 -8.88
N ALA A 37 -2.26 -34.95 -8.50
CA ALA A 37 -2.92 -33.82 -9.13
C ALA A 37 -2.03 -32.56 -8.97
N PRO A 38 -1.95 -31.68 -9.99
CA PRO A 38 -1.26 -30.40 -9.84
C PRO A 38 -1.81 -29.66 -8.62
N ALA A 39 -0.91 -29.22 -7.74
CA ALA A 39 -1.30 -28.40 -6.61
C ALA A 39 -2.03 -27.15 -7.11
N PRO A 40 -3.10 -26.69 -6.43
CA PRO A 40 -3.77 -25.45 -6.76
C PRO A 40 -2.76 -24.30 -6.83
N PRO A 41 -2.89 -23.36 -7.79
CA PRO A 41 -2.04 -22.19 -7.81
C PRO A 41 -2.16 -21.45 -6.48
N THR A 42 -1.02 -21.20 -5.84
CA THR A 42 -0.95 -20.41 -4.61
C THR A 42 -1.61 -19.06 -4.86
N PRO A 43 -2.53 -18.62 -3.98
CA PRO A 43 -3.17 -17.32 -4.11
C PRO A 43 -2.09 -16.21 -4.10
N PRO A 44 -2.32 -15.10 -4.82
CA PRO A 44 -1.41 -13.96 -4.80
C PRO A 44 -1.15 -13.53 -3.36
N LEU A 45 0.13 -13.39 -3.01
CA LEU A 45 0.54 -12.90 -1.70
C LEU A 45 -0.07 -11.51 -1.52
N ALA A 46 -0.85 -11.32 -0.45
CA ALA A 46 -1.40 -10.01 -0.13
C ALA A 46 -0.24 -9.00 0.00
N PRO A 47 -0.39 -7.75 -0.48
CA PRO A 47 0.61 -6.71 -0.28
C PRO A 47 0.97 -6.60 1.20
N ALA A 48 2.27 -6.49 1.49
CA ALA A 48 2.72 -6.25 2.84
C ALA A 48 2.05 -4.98 3.39
N PRO A 49 1.60 -4.98 4.66
CA PRO A 49 0.99 -3.80 5.25
C PRO A 49 2.00 -2.64 5.24
N PRO A 50 1.53 -1.40 5.05
CA PRO A 50 2.39 -0.24 5.07
C PRO A 50 3.09 -0.11 6.44
N THR A 51 4.37 0.22 6.42
CA THR A 51 5.15 0.48 7.63
C THR A 51 4.50 1.64 8.41
N PRO A 52 4.26 1.51 9.73
CA PRO A 52 3.73 2.60 10.52
C PRO A 52 4.70 3.79 10.52
N PRO A 53 4.20 5.04 10.54
CA PRO A 53 5.04 6.22 10.60
C PRO A 53 5.87 6.23 11.89
N PRO A 54 7.07 6.83 11.88
CA PRO A 54 7.88 6.98 13.09
C PRO A 54 7.09 7.79 14.15
N PRO A 55 7.33 7.52 15.45
CA PRO A 55 6.68 8.26 16.52
C PRO A 55 7.01 9.76 16.41
N PRO A 56 6.08 10.65 16.75
CA PRO A 56 6.34 12.09 16.74
C PRO A 56 7.49 12.41 17.70
N PRO A 57 8.38 13.37 17.35
CA PRO A 57 9.40 13.83 18.29
C PRO A 57 8.74 14.28 19.59
N SER A 58 9.39 14.01 20.72
CA SER A 58 8.82 14.26 22.04
C SER A 58 8.57 15.76 22.25
N SER A 59 7.31 16.18 22.08
CA SER A 59 6.87 17.58 22.16
C SER A 59 7.15 18.21 23.53
N LYS A 60 7.34 17.40 24.57
CA LYS A 60 7.64 17.85 25.93
C LYS A 60 8.91 18.71 26.02
N VAL A 61 9.89 18.49 25.14
CA VAL A 61 11.15 19.24 25.16
C VAL A 61 10.95 20.69 24.72
N CYS A 62 9.97 20.97 23.86
CA CYS A 62 9.80 22.27 23.23
C CYS A 62 8.79 23.18 23.92
N VAL A 63 7.78 22.62 24.59
CA VAL A 63 6.65 23.40 25.12
C VAL A 63 7.09 24.42 26.19
N GLY A 64 7.90 24.02 27.16
CA GLY A 64 8.36 24.90 28.23
C GLY A 64 9.16 26.10 27.71
N PRO A 65 10.26 25.88 26.97
CA PRO A 65 11.07 26.99 26.47
C PRO A 65 10.31 27.86 25.44
N CYS A 66 9.40 27.28 24.66
CA CYS A 66 8.54 28.07 23.77
C CYS A 66 7.56 28.96 24.53
N TRP A 67 7.05 28.51 25.67
CA TRP A 67 6.19 29.31 26.52
C TRP A 67 6.92 30.54 27.05
N GLU A 68 8.13 30.34 27.59
CA GLU A 68 9.01 31.43 28.04
C GLU A 68 9.31 32.40 26.90
N ARG A 69 9.76 31.90 25.75
CA ARG A 69 10.06 32.72 24.57
C ARG A 69 8.87 33.58 24.13
N CYS A 70 7.68 32.99 24.04
CA CYS A 70 6.47 33.69 23.62
C CYS A 70 6.00 34.74 24.64
N HIS A 71 6.26 34.51 25.94
CA HIS A 71 6.04 35.48 26.99
C HIS A 71 7.06 36.62 26.96
N ASP A 72 8.34 36.31 26.74
CA ASP A 72 9.44 37.27 26.71
C ASP A 72 9.26 38.30 25.60
N ILE A 73 8.88 37.85 24.39
CA ILE A 73 8.59 38.75 23.27
C ILE A 73 7.24 39.45 23.39
N LYS A 74 6.49 39.21 24.49
CA LYS A 74 5.15 39.72 24.74
C LYS A 74 4.23 39.51 23.54
N ALA A 75 4.21 38.29 23.00
CA ALA A 75 3.42 37.98 21.82
C ALA A 75 1.95 38.33 22.07
N LYS A 76 1.38 39.20 21.22
CA LYS A 76 -0.04 39.63 21.32
C LYS A 76 -0.99 38.43 21.39
N ASN A 77 -0.64 37.34 20.72
CA ASN A 77 -1.37 36.09 20.73
C ASN A 77 -0.43 34.94 21.10
N ILE A 78 -0.51 34.46 22.34
CA ILE A 78 0.36 33.38 22.85
C ILE A 78 0.17 32.06 22.09
N ARG A 79 -1.09 31.69 21.76
CA ARG A 79 -1.38 30.44 21.05
C ARG A 79 -0.66 30.28 19.70
N PRO A 80 -0.79 31.21 18.73
CA PRO A 80 -0.08 31.09 17.46
C PRO A 80 1.45 31.18 17.63
N CYS A 81 1.94 31.98 18.58
CA CYS A 81 3.37 31.98 18.90
C CYS A 81 3.86 30.60 19.36
N MET A 82 3.15 29.97 20.29
CA MET A 82 3.47 28.63 20.80
C MET A 82 3.48 27.58 19.69
N VAL A 83 2.50 27.62 18.78
CA VAL A 83 2.41 26.68 17.65
C VAL A 83 3.62 26.83 16.72
N LEU A 84 3.96 28.07 16.33
CA LEU A 84 5.10 28.36 15.48
C LEU A 84 6.43 27.98 16.15
N CYS A 85 6.63 28.41 17.40
CA CYS A 85 7.82 28.08 18.17
C CYS A 85 7.99 26.57 18.31
N THR A 86 6.93 25.84 18.67
CA THR A 86 7.01 24.39 18.85
C THR A 86 7.37 23.69 17.55
N ARG A 87 6.83 24.14 16.41
CA ARG A 87 7.19 23.59 15.09
C ARG A 87 8.66 23.86 14.74
N CYS A 88 9.16 25.07 15.00
CA CYS A 88 10.56 25.40 14.80
C CYS A 88 11.47 24.57 15.72
N CYS A 89 11.06 24.37 16.98
CA CYS A 89 11.79 23.56 17.95
C CYS A 89 11.81 22.09 17.60
N MET A 90 10.72 21.53 17.08
CA MET A 90 10.71 20.12 16.66
C MET A 90 11.67 19.88 15.49
N ARG A 91 11.97 20.90 14.68
CA ARG A 91 12.95 20.81 13.58
C ARG A 91 14.39 20.95 14.06
N CYS A 92 14.62 21.81 15.06
CA CYS A 92 15.94 22.19 15.56
C CYS A 92 16.35 21.48 16.86
N ASN A 93 15.42 20.81 17.51
CA ASN A 93 15.47 20.30 18.88
C ASN A 93 15.92 21.33 19.95
N TYR A 94 15.74 22.62 19.67
CA TYR A 94 16.18 23.76 20.48
C TYR A 94 15.29 24.97 20.20
N VAL A 95 15.07 25.86 21.18
CA VAL A 95 14.22 27.07 21.04
C VAL A 95 15.00 28.37 20.83
N ILE A 96 16.31 28.38 21.10
CA ILE A 96 17.10 29.61 21.14
C ILE A 96 18.09 29.68 19.95
N PRO A 97 17.99 30.67 19.05
CA PRO A 97 19.07 30.98 18.10
C PRO A 97 20.31 31.52 18.87
N PRO A 98 21.56 31.16 18.49
CA PRO A 98 22.03 30.74 17.17
C PRO A 98 22.21 29.22 17.01
N ALA A 99 21.73 28.40 17.95
CA ALA A 99 22.02 26.96 17.97
C ALA A 99 21.51 26.21 16.71
N CYS A 100 20.54 26.78 16.00
CA CYS A 100 19.96 26.19 14.81
C CYS A 100 19.97 27.14 13.61
N LYS A 101 20.73 26.79 12.56
CA LYS A 101 20.76 27.55 11.29
C LYS A 101 19.42 27.55 10.55
N THR A 102 18.56 26.56 10.81
CA THR A 102 17.23 26.44 10.20
C THR A 102 16.12 27.05 11.05
N TRP A 103 16.45 27.76 12.14
CA TRP A 103 15.50 28.55 12.95
C TRP A 103 15.22 29.90 12.26
N THR A 104 14.63 29.86 11.08
CA THR A 104 14.21 31.08 10.37
C THR A 104 12.76 30.94 10.01
N THR A 105 12.42 29.91 9.23
CA THR A 105 11.07 29.72 8.76
C THR A 105 10.55 28.30 8.93
N VAL A 106 9.23 28.21 9.11
CA VAL A 106 8.46 26.98 9.13
C VAL A 106 7.34 27.09 8.11
N THR A 107 7.12 26.01 7.35
CA THR A 107 5.97 25.88 6.45
C THR A 107 4.83 25.14 7.16
N ILE A 108 3.67 25.76 7.24
CA ILE A 108 2.43 25.18 7.78
C ILE A 108 1.36 25.34 6.68
N GLU A 109 0.83 24.21 6.20
CA GLU A 109 -0.23 24.19 5.17
C GLU A 109 0.12 24.97 3.89
N GLY A 110 1.39 24.94 3.49
CA GLY A 110 1.88 25.66 2.30
C GLY A 110 2.26 27.12 2.53
N TYR A 111 1.94 27.69 3.70
CA TYR A 111 2.33 29.05 4.08
C TYR A 111 3.61 29.04 4.89
N THR A 112 4.49 30.02 4.62
CA THR A 112 5.78 30.15 5.31
C THR A 112 5.69 31.23 6.38
N TYR A 113 5.99 30.86 7.63
CA TYR A 113 5.98 31.73 8.80
C TYR A 113 7.38 31.87 9.39
N GLN A 114 7.68 33.02 9.97
CA GLN A 114 8.93 33.24 10.72
C GLN A 114 8.81 32.63 12.12
N CYS A 115 9.91 32.02 12.59
CA CYS A 115 10.01 31.56 13.97
C CYS A 115 10.13 32.77 14.92
N PRO A 116 9.47 32.75 16.09
CA PRO A 116 9.58 33.80 17.10
C PRO A 116 10.94 33.83 17.81
#